data_AF-A0A947RRP2-F1
#
_entry.id   AF-A0A947RRP2-F1
#
_cell.length_a   1.000
_cell.length_b   1.000
_cell.length_c   1.000
_cell.angle_alpha   90.00
_cell.angle_beta   90.00
_cell.angle_gamma   90.00
#
_symmetry.space_group_name_H-M   'P 1'
#
loop_
_entity.id
_entity.type
_entity.pdbx_description
1 polymer ?
#
loop_
_entity_poly.entity_id
_entity_poly.type
_entity_poly.pdbx_seq_one_letter_code
_entity_poly.pdbx_strand_id
1 'polypeptide(L)'
;MDIRLYVGVDADERFIRRLKRDTRERGRSVESVIDQYMKVVRPMHLQFVNPTKKYAHLIIPEGGHNQVAIDLIAAKIAAIIQARHG
;
A
#
# COMPACT_ATOMS: atom_id res chain seq x y z
N MET A 1 16.56 -3.91 -14.83
CA MET A 1 15.15 -3.56 -15.08
C MET A 1 14.48 -3.40 -13.74
N ASP A 2 13.95 -2.22 -13.44
CA ASP A 2 13.27 -1.95 -12.18
C ASP A 2 11.77 -2.16 -12.32
N ILE A 3 11.14 -2.79 -11.34
CA ILE A 3 9.70 -3.05 -11.32
C ILE A 3 9.05 -2.05 -10.36
N ARG A 4 8.11 -1.24 -10.87
CA ARG A 4 7.34 -0.27 -10.08
C ARG A 4 5.94 -0.83 -9.83
N LEU A 5 5.58 -0.98 -8.56
CA LEU A 5 4.30 -1.55 -8.12
C LEU A 5 3.48 -0.49 -7.38
N TYR A 6 2.16 -0.49 -7.54
CA TYR A 6 1.23 0.31 -6.75
C TYR A 6 0.17 -0.58 -6.10
N VAL A 7 0.08 -0.55 -4.78
CA VAL A 7 -0.96 -1.31 -4.04
C VAL A 7 -2.21 -0.45 -3.92
N GLY A 8 -3.25 -0.82 -4.66
CA GLY A 8 -4.53 -0.11 -4.71
C GLY A 8 -5.56 -0.77 -3.80
N VAL A 9 -6.06 0.00 -2.83
CA VAL A 9 -7.21 -0.38 -2.00
C VAL A 9 -8.05 0.86 -1.73
N ASP A 10 -9.36 0.68 -1.57
CA ASP A 10 -10.30 1.77 -1.34
C ASP A 10 -9.98 2.55 -0.05
N ALA A 11 -10.37 3.83 -0.06
CA ALA A 11 -9.96 4.79 0.95
C ALA A 11 -10.59 4.51 2.33
N ASP A 12 -11.84 4.05 2.34
CA ASP A 12 -12.59 3.61 3.51
C ASP A 12 -11.96 2.38 4.17
N GLU A 13 -11.65 1.34 3.39
CA GLU A 13 -10.96 0.16 3.89
C GLU A 13 -9.59 0.51 4.49
N ARG A 14 -8.80 1.33 3.77
CA ARG A 14 -7.50 1.80 4.27
C ARG A 14 -7.66 2.60 5.55
N PHE A 15 -8.69 3.44 5.64
CA PHE A 15 -8.98 4.21 6.83
C PHE A 15 -9.35 3.31 8.01
N ILE A 16 -10.21 2.31 7.82
CA ILE A 16 -10.60 1.35 8.87
C ILE A 16 -9.37 0.58 9.38
N ARG A 17 -8.52 0.08 8.47
CA ARG A 17 -7.27 -0.60 8.85
C ARG A 17 -6.34 0.34 9.63
N ARG A 18 -6.19 1.59 9.18
CA ARG A 18 -5.41 2.62 9.88
C ARG A 18 -5.97 2.92 11.26
N LEU A 19 -7.29 3.07 11.39
CA LEU A 19 -7.95 3.35 12.66
C LEU A 19 -7.72 2.23 13.68
N LYS A 20 -7.92 0.98 13.27
CA LYS A 20 -7.67 -0.18 14.12
C LYS A 20 -6.20 -0.25 14.56
N ARG A 21 -5.27 -0.08 13.62
CA ARG A 21 -3.83 -0.13 13.89
C ARG A 21 -3.39 1.01 14.83
N ASP A 22 -3.77 2.25 14.53
CA ASP A 22 -3.32 3.41 15.30
C ASP A 22 -3.91 3.43 16.72
N THR A 23 -5.14 2.92 16.91
CA THR A 23 -5.74 2.80 18.25
C THR A 23 -5.16 1.63 19.05
N ARG A 24 -4.98 0.45 18.44
CA ARG A 24 -4.55 -0.78 19.15
C ARG A 24 -3.05 -0.87 19.37
N GLU A 25 -2.25 -0.44 18.40
CA GLU A 25 -0.79 -0.67 18.42
C GLU A 25 0.00 0.61 18.76
N ARG A 26 -0.62 1.79 18.61
CA ARG A 26 0.06 3.09 18.77
C ARG A 26 -0.56 3.99 19.85
N GLY A 27 -1.56 3.49 20.58
CA GLY A 27 -2.18 4.20 21.70
C GLY A 27 -2.90 5.50 21.34
N ARG A 28 -3.31 5.69 20.09
CA ARG A 28 -3.99 6.91 19.65
C ARG A 28 -5.48 6.88 19.96
N SER A 29 -6.07 8.04 20.26
CA SER A 29 -7.53 8.17 20.35
C SER A 29 -8.17 8.15 18.97
N VAL A 30 -9.42 7.64 18.89
CA VAL A 30 -10.21 7.65 17.65
C VAL A 30 -10.30 9.04 17.04
N GLU A 31 -10.59 10.05 17.87
CA GLU A 31 -10.69 11.44 17.46
C GLU A 31 -9.41 11.93 16.78
N SER A 32 -8.24 11.71 17.40
CA SER A 32 -6.95 12.14 16.84
C SER A 32 -6.64 11.50 15.48
N VAL A 33 -7.06 10.25 15.27
CA VAL A 33 -6.83 9.52 14.02
C VAL A 33 -7.74 10.03 12.90
N ILE A 34 -9.01 10.32 13.21
CA ILE A 34 -9.98 10.93 12.29
C ILE A 34 -9.49 12.32 11.90
N ASP A 35 -9.13 13.14 12.87
CA ASP A 35 -8.67 14.51 12.65
C ASP A 35 -7.43 14.55 11.76
N GLN A 36 -6.44 13.71 12.06
CA GLN A 36 -5.25 13.60 11.22
C GLN A 36 -5.59 13.05 9.82
N TYR A 37 -6.55 12.13 9.71
CA TYR A 37 -6.96 11.60 8.41
C TYR A 37 -7.54 12.69 7.52
N MET A 38 -8.47 13.48 8.07
CA MET A 38 -9.18 14.52 7.34
C MET A 38 -8.28 15.71 7.01
N LYS A 39 -7.47 16.18 7.97
CA LYS A 39 -6.65 17.38 7.82
C LYS A 39 -5.38 17.14 7.01
N VAL A 40 -4.80 15.93 7.07
CA VAL A 40 -3.47 15.66 6.51
C VAL A 40 -3.46 14.47 5.58
N VAL A 41 -3.83 13.28 6.04
CA VAL A 41 -3.57 12.05 5.26
C VAL A 41 -4.37 12.01 3.96
N ARG A 42 -5.66 12.36 3.99
CA ARG A 42 -6.52 12.33 2.80
C ARG A 42 -6.10 13.39 1.77
N PRO A 43 -5.94 14.69 2.10
CA PRO A 43 -5.44 15.69 1.14
C PRO A 43 -4.10 15.29 0.52
N MET A 44 -3.14 14.87 1.35
CA MET A 44 -1.81 14.48 0.86
C MET A 44 -1.86 13.22 -0.01
N HIS A 45 -2.73 12.26 0.33
CA HIS A 45 -2.94 11.09 -0.50
C HIS A 45 -3.48 11.47 -1.88
N LEU A 46 -4.49 12.34 -1.94
CA LEU A 46 -5.10 12.76 -3.21
C LEU A 46 -4.13 13.60 -4.05
N GLN A 47 -3.36 14.48 -3.43
CA GLN A 47 -2.47 15.41 -4.12
C GLN A 47 -1.16 14.75 -4.56
N PHE A 48 -0.58 13.86 -3.75
CA PHE A 48 0.78 13.38 -3.96
C PHE A 48 0.90 11.87 -4.14
N VAL A 49 0.06 11.07 -3.48
CA VAL A 49 0.19 9.59 -3.54
C VAL A 49 -0.59 9.01 -4.70
N ASN A 50 -1.89 9.30 -4.80
CA ASN A 50 -2.77 8.74 -5.82
C ASN A 50 -2.32 9.06 -7.26
N PRO A 51 -1.81 10.27 -7.58
CA PRO A 51 -1.30 10.56 -8.93
C PRO A 51 -0.10 9.71 -9.33
N THR A 52 0.66 9.16 -8.37
CA THR A 52 1.82 8.31 -8.68
C THR A 52 1.43 6.95 -9.25
N LYS A 53 0.17 6.53 -9.07
CA LYS A 53 -0.40 5.29 -9.62
C LYS A 53 -0.15 5.15 -11.12
N LYS A 54 -0.16 6.26 -11.87
CA LYS A 54 0.07 6.27 -13.33
C LYS A 54 1.48 5.88 -13.76
N TYR A 55 2.45 5.89 -12.84
CA TYR A 55 3.84 5.51 -13.11
C TYR A 55 4.14 4.06 -12.76
N ALA A 56 3.16 3.31 -12.22
CA ALA A 56 3.33 1.91 -11.87
C ALA A 56 3.30 1.03 -13.12
N HIS A 57 4.13 -0.02 -13.14
CA HIS A 57 4.04 -1.07 -14.14
C HIS A 57 2.88 -2.03 -13.85
N LEU A 58 2.58 -2.25 -12.56
CA LEU A 58 1.51 -3.12 -12.10
C LEU A 58 0.77 -2.50 -10.91
N ILE A 59 -0.55 -2.68 -10.89
CA ILE A 59 -1.41 -2.30 -9.78
C ILE A 59 -1.91 -3.59 -9.11
N ILE A 60 -1.71 -3.69 -7.79
CA ILE A 60 -2.11 -4.86 -7.01
C ILE A 60 -3.35 -4.50 -6.20
N PRO A 61 -4.52 -5.12 -6.47
CA PRO A 61 -5.72 -4.92 -5.65
C PRO A 61 -5.57 -5.66 -4.31
N GLU A 62 -6.35 -5.25 -3.30
CA GLU A 62 -6.52 -5.93 -1.99
C GLU A 62 -5.26 -6.06 -1.12
N GLY A 63 -4.11 -5.60 -1.60
CA GLY A 63 -2.86 -5.56 -0.88
C GLY A 63 -2.42 -6.93 -0.36
N GLY A 64 -2.19 -7.03 0.95
CA GLY A 64 -1.62 -8.23 1.59
C GLY A 64 -2.51 -9.48 1.57
N HIS A 65 -3.75 -9.38 1.08
CA HIS A 65 -4.64 -10.54 0.94
C HIS A 65 -4.55 -11.21 -0.44
N ASN A 66 -3.94 -10.53 -1.41
CA ASN A 66 -3.81 -11.06 -2.76
C ASN A 66 -2.62 -12.02 -2.86
N GLN A 67 -2.82 -13.25 -2.39
CA GLN A 67 -1.79 -14.30 -2.38
C GLN A 67 -1.23 -14.55 -3.79
N VAL A 68 -2.10 -14.53 -4.81
CA VAL A 68 -1.68 -14.69 -6.22
C VAL A 68 -0.68 -13.61 -6.62
N ALA A 69 -0.95 -12.34 -6.28
CA ALA A 69 -0.02 -11.25 -6.59
C ALA A 69 1.30 -11.37 -5.80
N ILE A 70 1.24 -11.78 -4.54
CA ILE A 70 2.43 -12.01 -3.70
C ILE A 70 3.30 -13.12 -4.30
N ASP A 71 2.70 -14.25 -4.67
CA ASP A 71 3.39 -15.39 -5.26
C ASP A 71 4.05 -15.03 -6.60
N LEU A 72 3.35 -14.29 -7.46
CA LEU A 72 3.91 -13.82 -8.73
C LEU A 72 5.12 -12.89 -8.54
N ILE A 73 5.07 -12.00 -7.54
CA ILE A 73 6.19 -11.12 -7.21
C ILE A 73 7.35 -11.91 -6.64
N ALA A 74 7.09 -12.84 -5.72
CA ALA A 74 8.10 -13.70 -5.13
C ALA A 74 8.82 -14.54 -6.20
N ALA A 75 8.06 -15.15 -7.11
CA ALA A 75 8.59 -15.90 -8.24
C ALA A 75 9.47 -15.03 -9.15
N LYS A 76 9.03 -13.79 -9.45
CA LYS A 76 9.83 -12.86 -10.27
C LYS A 76 11.14 -12.46 -9.58
N ILE A 77 11.10 -12.21 -8.27
CA ILE A 77 12.31 -11.91 -7.48
C ILE A 77 13.27 -13.09 -7.52
N ALA A 78 12.77 -14.32 -7.28
CA ALA A 78 13.59 -15.53 -7.33
C ALA A 78 14.26 -15.72 -8.71
N ALA A 79 13.52 -15.52 -9.80
CA ALA A 79 14.07 -15.60 -11.16
C ALA A 79 15.15 -14.54 -11.43
N ILE A 80 14.99 -13.31 -10.92
CA ILE A 80 16.01 -12.26 -11.04
C ILE A 80 17.28 -12.62 -10.27
N ILE A 81 17.14 -13.21 -9.08
CA ILE A 81 18.28 -13.64 -8.27
C ILE A 81 19.03 -14.78 -8.98
N GLN A 82 18.31 -15.79 -9.48
CA GLN A 82 18.92 -16.91 -10.22
C GLN A 82 19.69 -16.43 -11.45
N ALA A 83 19.12 -15.52 -12.24
CA ALA A 83 19.77 -14.97 -13.43
C ALA A 83 21.01 -14.11 -13.14
N ARG A 84 21.25 -13.70 -11.88
CA ARG A 84 22.43 -12.93 -11.47
C ARG A 84 23.57 -13.79 -10.94
N HIS A 85 23.29 -15.04 -10.60
CA HIS A 85 24.26 -15.99 -10.04
C HIS A 85 24.62 -17.12 -11.02
N GLY A 86 24.08 -17.08 -12.25
CA GLY A 86 24.41 -18.00 -13.35
C GLY A 86 25.20 -17.33 -14.46
#